data_AF-A0A3G2II80-F1
#
_entry.id   AF-A0A3G2II80-F1
#
_cell.length_a   1.000
_cell.length_b   1.000
_cell.length_c   1.000
_cell.angle_alpha   90.00
_cell.angle_beta   90.00
_cell.angle_gamma   90.00
#
_symmetry.space_group_name_H-M   'P 1'
#
loop_
_entity.id
_entity.type
_entity.pdbx_description
1 polymer ?
#
loop_
_entity_poly.entity_id
_entity_poly.type
_entity_poly.pdbx_seq_one_letter_code
_entity_poly.pdbx_strand_id
1 'polypeptide(L)'
;MTKKKAYKPGSATIAQNKRARHEYFIEDEFEAGLVLQGWEVKSLRAGKANIGDSYVILVDGEAFLFGANFTPLNVASSHVVCDPTRTRKLLLNQRELDNLYGRINRDGYTVVALSMYWKNAWCKVKIGVAKGKKQHDKRNDLKDKEWAVDKARIMKHAGR
;
A
#
# COMPACT_ATOMS: atom_id res chain seq x y z
N MET A 1 -34.73 -12.43 15.28
CA MET A 1 -33.69 -11.57 14.64
C MET A 1 -32.45 -12.41 14.37
N THR A 2 -32.32 -12.94 13.16
CA THR A 2 -31.23 -13.84 12.77
C THR A 2 -29.92 -13.05 12.66
N LYS A 3 -28.97 -13.28 13.58
CA LYS A 3 -27.62 -12.68 13.51
C LYS A 3 -26.98 -13.07 12.17
N LYS A 4 -26.83 -12.11 11.26
CA LYS A 4 -26.12 -12.31 9.99
C LYS A 4 -24.69 -12.76 10.31
N LYS A 5 -24.32 -13.95 9.84
CA LYS A 5 -22.96 -14.50 9.91
C LYS A 5 -22.02 -13.53 9.19
N ALA A 6 -20.97 -13.05 9.87
CA ALA A 6 -19.98 -12.17 9.27
C ALA A 6 -19.29 -12.89 8.09
N TYR A 7 -19.43 -12.33 6.89
CA TYR A 7 -18.72 -12.77 5.70
C TYR A 7 -17.22 -12.62 5.96
N LYS A 8 -16.48 -13.72 6.08
CA LYS A 8 -15.01 -13.70 6.07
C LYS A 8 -14.59 -13.59 4.60
N PRO A 9 -14.12 -12.44 4.12
CA PRO A 9 -13.60 -12.36 2.76
C PRO A 9 -12.36 -13.25 2.69
N GLY A 10 -12.17 -13.96 1.58
CA GLY A 10 -10.85 -14.44 1.19
C GLY A 10 -9.85 -13.28 1.28
N SER A 11 -8.58 -13.58 1.58
CA SER A 11 -7.55 -12.62 2.02
C SER A 11 -7.81 -11.20 1.51
N ALA A 12 -8.33 -10.32 2.38
CA ALA A 12 -8.75 -8.97 1.99
C ALA A 12 -7.59 -8.13 1.41
N THR A 13 -6.35 -8.59 1.55
CA THR A 13 -5.15 -7.95 1.01
C THR A 13 -5.05 -8.16 -0.49
N ILE A 14 -4.90 -7.06 -1.23
CA ILE A 14 -4.70 -7.05 -2.69
C ILE A 14 -3.21 -7.05 -3.00
N ALA A 15 -2.49 -6.08 -2.43
CA ALA A 15 -1.07 -5.90 -2.66
C ALA A 15 -0.41 -5.35 -1.39
N GLN A 16 0.84 -5.73 -1.17
CA GLN A 16 1.66 -5.22 -0.06
C GLN A 16 2.98 -4.70 -0.60
N ASN A 17 3.35 -3.50 -0.16
CA ASN A 17 4.65 -2.94 -0.46
C ASN A 17 5.67 -3.47 0.57
N LYS A 18 6.31 -4.60 0.23
CA LYS A 18 7.38 -5.18 1.07
C LYS A 18 8.64 -4.32 1.08
N ARG A 19 8.86 -3.52 0.02
CA ARG A 19 10.02 -2.64 -0.13
C ARG A 19 9.94 -1.45 0.83
N ALA A 20 8.76 -0.87 1.03
CA ALA A 20 8.55 0.27 1.92
C ALA A 20 9.10 0.06 3.34
N ARG A 21 8.82 -1.09 3.97
CA ARG A 21 9.28 -1.37 5.35
C ARG A 21 10.79 -1.57 5.47
N HIS A 22 11.45 -1.96 4.39
CA HIS A 22 12.90 -2.15 4.34
C HIS A 22 13.61 -0.82 4.07
N GLU A 23 13.05 0.02 3.19
CA GLU A 23 13.71 1.27 2.79
C GLU A 23 13.45 2.44 3.74
N TYR A 24 12.32 2.42 4.44
CA TYR A 24 11.86 3.54 5.26
C TYR A 24 11.49 3.11 6.68
N PHE A 25 11.71 4.00 7.64
CA PHE A 25 11.03 3.97 8.92
C PHE A 25 9.65 4.59 8.74
N ILE A 26 8.61 3.84 9.12
CA ILE A 26 7.22 4.30 9.06
C ILE A 26 6.87 4.80 10.46
N GLU A 27 6.49 6.07 10.56
CA GLU A 27 6.09 6.66 11.84
C GLU A 27 4.59 6.50 12.05
N ASP A 28 3.81 7.05 11.12
CA ASP A 28 2.35 7.03 11.19
C ASP A 28 1.72 6.41 9.95
N GLU A 29 0.57 5.77 10.13
CA GLU A 29 -0.21 5.13 9.09
C GLU A 29 -1.62 5.74 9.00
N PHE A 30 -2.08 6.00 7.77
CA PHE A 30 -3.43 6.51 7.49
C PHE A 30 -4.14 5.59 6.49
N GLU A 31 -5.47 5.45 6.63
CA GLU A 31 -6.31 4.75 5.66
C GLU A 31 -6.94 5.75 4.70
N ALA A 32 -6.64 5.63 3.41
CA ALA A 32 -7.23 6.46 2.36
C ALA A 32 -8.14 5.64 1.43
N GLY A 33 -9.22 6.26 0.94
CA GLY A 33 -9.97 5.75 -0.21
C GLY A 33 -9.24 6.05 -1.52
N LEU A 34 -9.52 5.26 -2.56
CA LEU A 34 -8.99 5.47 -3.91
C LEU A 34 -10.13 5.79 -4.89
N VAL A 35 -9.92 6.78 -5.75
CA VAL A 35 -10.83 7.04 -6.89
C VAL A 35 -10.43 6.13 -8.06
N LEU A 36 -11.19 5.05 -8.24
CA LEU A 36 -10.92 4.00 -9.23
C LEU A 36 -11.93 4.01 -10.38
N GLN A 37 -11.45 3.64 -11.56
CA GLN A 37 -12.27 3.34 -12.73
C GLN A 37 -12.72 1.87 -12.72
N GLY A 38 -13.79 1.56 -13.45
CA GLY A 38 -14.38 0.22 -13.45
C GLY A 38 -13.42 -0.90 -13.88
N TRP A 39 -12.53 -0.64 -14.84
CA TRP A 39 -11.54 -1.62 -15.29
C TRP A 39 -10.45 -1.86 -14.22
N GLU A 40 -10.05 -0.82 -13.47
CA GLU A 40 -9.08 -0.92 -12.38
C GLU A 40 -9.60 -1.83 -11.27
N VAL A 41 -10.90 -1.71 -10.93
CA VAL A 41 -11.56 -2.60 -9.97
C VAL A 41 -11.47 -4.05 -10.44
N LYS A 42 -11.71 -4.33 -11.72
CA LYS A 42 -11.59 -5.69 -12.27
C LYS A 42 -10.14 -6.21 -12.18
N SER A 43 -9.15 -5.38 -12.52
CA SER A 43 -7.72 -5.74 -12.39
C SER A 43 -7.32 -6.04 -10.94
N LEU A 44 -7.79 -5.23 -9.98
CA LEU A 44 -7.53 -5.43 -8.55
C LEU A 44 -8.19 -6.71 -8.02
N ARG A 45 -9.40 -7.06 -8.51
CA ARG A 45 -10.05 -8.34 -8.16
C ARG A 45 -9.29 -9.54 -8.73
N ALA A 46 -8.65 -9.38 -9.88
CA ALA A 46 -7.76 -10.38 -10.46
C ALA A 46 -6.36 -10.40 -9.82
N GLY A 47 -6.10 -9.56 -8.81
CA GLY A 47 -4.80 -9.48 -8.11
C GLY A 47 -3.67 -8.85 -8.95
N LYS A 48 -3.98 -8.21 -10.08
CA LYS A 48 -2.99 -7.61 -10.98
C LYS A 48 -2.69 -6.15 -10.62
N ALA A 49 -2.13 -5.94 -9.44
CA ALA A 49 -1.76 -4.62 -8.97
C ALA A 49 -0.40 -4.61 -8.26
N ASN A 50 0.41 -3.61 -8.59
CA ASN A 50 1.72 -3.39 -8.00
C ASN A 50 1.80 -1.97 -7.40
N ILE A 51 2.26 -1.89 -6.16
CA ILE A 51 2.46 -0.66 -5.38
C ILE A 51 3.89 -0.52 -4.84
N GLY A 52 4.84 -1.31 -5.37
CA GLY A 52 6.22 -1.34 -4.88
C GLY A 52 6.90 0.03 -4.89
N ASP A 53 6.76 0.76 -6.00
CA ASP A 53 7.40 2.06 -6.21
C ASP A 53 6.41 3.22 -6.08
N SER A 54 5.25 2.98 -5.47
CA SER A 54 4.20 4.00 -5.37
C SER A 54 4.41 4.93 -4.18
N TYR A 55 4.23 6.22 -4.43
CA TYR A 55 4.35 7.30 -3.45
C TYR A 55 3.18 8.27 -3.59
N VAL A 56 2.97 9.10 -2.57
CA VAL A 56 1.87 10.06 -2.52
C VAL A 56 2.43 11.48 -2.59
N ILE A 57 1.88 12.30 -3.48
CA ILE A 57 2.14 13.74 -3.54
C ILE A 57 0.88 14.48 -3.12
N LEU A 58 1.08 15.56 -2.36
CA LEU A 58 0.04 16.53 -2.06
C LEU A 58 0.14 17.68 -3.08
N VAL A 59 -0.94 17.92 -3.82
CA VAL A 59 -1.07 19.02 -4.80
C VAL A 59 -2.36 19.76 -4.51
N ASP A 60 -2.30 21.08 -4.36
CA ASP A 60 -3.46 21.95 -4.13
C ASP A 60 -4.39 21.50 -2.98
N GLY A 61 -3.81 20.96 -1.91
CA GLY A 61 -4.56 20.47 -0.74
C GLY A 61 -5.16 19.07 -0.92
N GLU A 62 -4.90 18.39 -2.03
CA GLU A 62 -5.38 17.05 -2.32
C GLU A 62 -4.23 16.04 -2.40
N ALA A 63 -4.50 14.78 -2.01
CA ALA A 63 -3.52 13.71 -2.08
C ALA A 63 -3.70 12.87 -3.35
N PHE A 64 -2.59 12.58 -4.03
CA PHE A 64 -2.57 11.77 -5.24
C PHE A 64 -1.53 10.65 -5.10
N LEU A 65 -1.94 9.43 -5.45
CA LEU A 65 -1.09 8.27 -5.54
C LEU A 65 -0.45 8.18 -6.94
N PHE A 66 0.87 8.18 -6.96
CA PHE A 66 1.72 8.01 -8.14
C PHE A 66 2.43 6.65 -8.10
N GLY A 67 2.87 6.16 -9.26
CA GLY A 67 3.70 4.95 -9.35
C GLY A 67 2.98 3.63 -9.08
N ALA A 68 1.68 3.65 -8.79
CA ALA A 68 0.86 2.44 -8.70
C ALA A 68 0.52 1.92 -10.11
N ASN A 69 0.86 0.67 -10.39
CA ASN A 69 0.63 0.03 -11.68
C ASN A 69 -0.49 -1.01 -11.57
N PHE A 70 -1.60 -0.77 -12.27
CA PHE A 70 -2.70 -1.74 -12.39
C PHE A 70 -2.72 -2.30 -13.80
N THR A 71 -2.40 -3.59 -13.94
CA THR A 71 -2.29 -4.21 -15.26
C THR A 71 -3.70 -4.42 -15.82
N PRO A 72 -4.04 -3.87 -17.00
CA PRO A 72 -5.33 -4.10 -17.61
C PRO A 72 -5.51 -5.59 -17.93
N LEU A 73 -6.76 -6.04 -17.85
CA LEU A 73 -7.11 -7.41 -18.23
C LEU A 73 -7.37 -7.47 -19.74
N ASN A 74 -7.07 -8.60 -20.37
CA ASN A 74 -7.36 -8.82 -21.80
C ASN A 74 -8.86 -8.74 -22.11
N VAL A 75 -9.71 -8.92 -21.09
CA VAL A 75 -11.18 -8.78 -21.16
C VAL A 75 -11.66 -7.34 -20.91
N ALA A 76 -10.75 -6.37 -20.76
CA ALA A 76 -11.12 -4.97 -20.66
C ALA A 76 -11.72 -4.49 -21.99
N SER A 77 -12.72 -3.60 -21.91
CA SER A 77 -13.41 -3.09 -23.10
C SER A 77 -12.44 -2.30 -23.97
N SER A 78 -12.44 -2.58 -25.28
CA SER A 78 -11.64 -1.87 -26.28
C SER A 78 -11.93 -0.36 -26.36
N HIS A 79 -13.09 0.07 -25.85
CA HIS A 79 -13.54 1.46 -25.86
C HIS A 79 -12.95 2.31 -24.72
N VAL A 80 -12.24 1.70 -23.76
CA VAL A 80 -11.64 2.42 -22.62
C VAL A 80 -10.12 2.39 -22.75
N VAL A 81 -9.51 3.57 -22.81
CA VAL A 81 -8.06 3.70 -22.76
C VAL A 81 -7.60 3.39 -21.34
N CYS A 82 -7.04 2.19 -21.15
CA CYS A 82 -6.58 1.72 -19.85
C CYS A 82 -5.11 2.12 -19.64
N ASP A 83 -4.87 3.28 -19.02
CA ASP A 83 -3.53 3.67 -18.56
C ASP A 83 -3.20 2.96 -17.22
N PRO A 84 -2.22 2.03 -17.19
CA PRO A 84 -1.85 1.30 -15.98
C PRO A 84 -1.30 2.20 -14.86
N THR A 85 -0.62 3.28 -15.25
CA THR A 85 0.16 4.17 -14.37
C THR A 85 -0.57 5.45 -13.99
N ARG A 86 -1.85 5.55 -14.35
CA ARG A 86 -2.71 6.71 -14.07
C ARG A 86 -2.59 7.18 -12.62
N THR A 87 -2.49 8.49 -12.44
CA THR A 87 -2.52 9.12 -11.12
C THR A 87 -3.89 8.96 -10.48
N ARG A 88 -3.93 8.59 -9.20
CA ARG A 88 -5.17 8.27 -8.49
C ARG A 88 -5.36 9.20 -7.31
N LYS A 89 -6.43 9.98 -7.33
CA LYS A 89 -6.81 10.81 -6.19
C LYS A 89 -7.13 9.92 -4.99
N LEU A 90 -6.57 10.30 -3.84
CA LEU A 90 -6.83 9.70 -2.55
C LEU A 90 -7.87 10.51 -1.79
N LEU A 91 -8.73 9.78 -1.08
CA LEU A 91 -9.79 10.36 -0.27
C LEU A 91 -9.41 10.21 1.21
N LEU A 92 -9.06 11.32 1.83
CA LEU A 92 -8.71 11.48 3.25
C LEU A 92 -9.55 12.60 3.87
N ASN A 93 -9.58 12.65 5.20
CA ASN A 93 -10.20 13.78 5.89
C ASN A 93 -9.33 15.04 5.77
N GLN A 94 -9.96 16.22 5.78
CA GLN A 94 -9.22 17.50 5.70
C GLN A 94 -8.13 17.62 6.77
N ARG A 95 -8.45 17.28 8.03
CA ARG A 95 -7.48 17.32 9.14
C ARG A 95 -6.29 16.37 8.94
N GLU A 96 -6.51 15.24 8.27
CA GLU A 96 -5.43 14.29 7.96
C GLU A 96 -4.54 14.85 6.84
N LEU A 97 -5.13 15.46 5.81
CA LEU A 97 -4.40 16.15 4.74
C LEU A 97 -3.54 17.29 5.27
N ASP A 98 -4.08 18.12 6.16
CA ASP A 98 -3.34 19.24 6.77
C ASP A 98 -2.15 18.75 7.60
N ASN A 99 -2.33 17.65 8.37
CA ASN A 99 -1.25 17.03 9.13
C ASN A 99 -0.15 16.46 8.22
N LEU A 100 -0.55 15.73 7.16
CA LEU A 100 0.40 15.20 6.17
C LEU A 100 1.17 16.34 5.49
N TYR A 101 0.49 17.42 5.10
CA TYR A 101 1.11 18.59 4.49
C TYR A 101 2.16 19.23 5.41
N GLY A 102 1.82 19.37 6.70
CA GLY A 102 2.74 19.88 7.71
C GLY A 102 4.02 19.05 7.83
N ARG A 103 3.89 17.72 7.85
CA ARG A 103 5.04 16.80 7.99
C ARG A 103 5.93 16.73 6.76
N ILE A 104 5.32 16.73 5.57
CA ILE A 104 6.09 16.69 4.31
C ILE A 104 6.92 17.98 4.18
N ASN A 105 6.31 19.15 4.41
CA ASN A 105 6.98 20.43 4.17
C ASN A 105 7.97 20.84 5.28
N ARG A 106 7.67 20.53 6.55
CA ARG A 106 8.52 20.96 7.67
C ARG A 106 9.72 20.04 7.87
N ASP A 107 9.47 18.74 7.86
CA ASP A 107 10.45 17.75 8.34
C ASP A 107 11.05 16.92 7.19
N GLY A 108 10.58 17.13 5.95
CA GLY A 108 11.07 16.43 4.76
C GLY A 108 10.69 14.94 4.71
N TYR A 109 9.57 14.57 5.33
CA TYR A 109 9.05 13.21 5.23
C TYR A 109 8.48 12.93 3.84
N THR A 110 8.54 11.66 3.44
CA THR A 110 7.88 11.16 2.23
C THR A 110 6.65 10.34 2.63
N VAL A 111 5.60 10.35 1.80
CA VAL A 111 4.44 9.49 2.01
C VAL A 111 4.45 8.34 1.01
N VAL A 112 4.41 7.11 1.51
CA VAL A 112 4.50 5.88 0.71
C VAL A 112 3.28 5.01 0.90
N ALA A 113 2.86 4.27 -0.13
CA ALA A 113 1.79 3.28 0.03
C ALA A 113 2.34 1.99 0.63
N LEU A 114 1.70 1.49 1.69
CA LEU A 114 2.12 0.31 2.44
C LEU A 114 1.36 -0.94 2.00
N SER A 115 0.05 -0.83 1.87
CA SER A 115 -0.80 -1.94 1.45
C SER A 115 -2.08 -1.46 0.79
N MET A 116 -2.62 -2.27 -0.10
CA MET A 116 -3.98 -2.14 -0.60
C MET A 116 -4.81 -3.33 -0.15
N TYR A 117 -6.04 -3.07 0.28
CA TYR A 117 -6.95 -4.09 0.75
C TYR A 117 -8.40 -3.72 0.47
N TRP A 118 -9.25 -4.74 0.44
CA TRP A 118 -10.68 -4.59 0.37
C TRP A 118 -11.26 -4.37 1.76
N LYS A 119 -11.98 -3.26 1.92
CA LYS A 119 -12.84 -2.99 3.07
C LYS A 119 -14.27 -2.99 2.58
N ASN A 120 -14.98 -4.08 2.84
CA ASN A 120 -16.30 -4.36 2.27
C ASN A 120 -16.22 -4.38 0.73
N ALA A 121 -16.96 -3.49 0.06
CA ALA A 121 -16.96 -3.36 -1.39
C ALA A 121 -15.81 -2.49 -1.94
N TRP A 122 -15.18 -1.66 -1.09
CA TRP A 122 -14.27 -0.60 -1.51
C TRP A 122 -12.81 -1.01 -1.37
N CYS A 123 -11.97 -0.55 -2.31
CA CYS A 123 -10.52 -0.65 -2.17
C CYS A 123 -10.04 0.50 -1.28
N LYS A 124 -9.25 0.16 -0.27
CA LYS A 124 -8.55 1.10 0.61
C LYS A 124 -7.05 0.94 0.41
N VAL A 125 -6.34 2.06 0.46
CA VAL A 125 -4.89 2.07 0.53
C VAL A 125 -4.47 2.57 1.90
N LYS A 126 -3.54 1.85 2.52
CA LYS A 126 -2.85 2.32 3.70
C LYS A 126 -1.61 3.08 3.25
N ILE A 127 -1.51 4.33 3.64
CA ILE A 127 -0.36 5.19 3.38
C ILE A 127 0.42 5.41 4.68
N GLY A 128 1.73 5.53 4.59
CA GLY A 128 2.61 5.75 5.72
C GLY A 128 3.46 6.99 5.54
N VAL A 129 3.58 7.79 6.60
CA VAL A 129 4.58 8.85 6.69
C VAL A 129 5.92 8.19 6.98
N ALA A 130 6.87 8.39 6.09
CA ALA A 130 8.07 7.59 5.99
C ALA A 130 9.33 8.44 5.95
N LYS A 131 10.33 8.03 6.72
CA LYS A 131 11.69 8.58 6.71
C LYS A 131 12.66 7.57 6.13
N GLY A 132 13.53 8.00 5.21
CA GLY A 132 14.52 7.10 4.60
C GLY A 132 15.46 6.50 5.65
N LYS A 133 15.64 5.18 5.63
CA LYS A 133 16.66 4.51 6.46
C LYS A 133 18.06 4.77 5.92
N LYS A 134 19.05 4.88 6.81
CA LYS A 134 20.46 4.95 6.39
C LYS A 134 20.94 3.57 5.92
N GLN A 135 22.03 3.54 5.16
CA GLN A 135 22.59 2.28 4.65
C GLN A 135 23.02 1.31 5.77
N HIS A 136 23.49 1.84 6.90
CA HIS A 136 23.83 1.02 8.06
C HIS A 136 22.59 0.33 8.63
N ASP A 137 21.50 1.08 8.83
CA ASP A 137 20.24 0.57 9.37
C ASP A 137 19.66 -0.53 8.47
N LYS A 138 19.70 -0.34 7.14
CA LYS A 138 19.25 -1.35 6.17
C LYS A 138 20.04 -2.66 6.27
N ARG A 139 21.36 -2.58 6.49
CA ARG A 139 22.19 -3.78 6.67
C ARG A 139 21.85 -4.52 7.96
N ASN A 140 21.56 -3.80 9.04
CA ASN A 140 21.18 -4.41 10.31
C ASN A 140 19.81 -5.11 10.18
N ASP A 141 18.82 -4.45 9.58
CA ASP A 141 17.50 -5.05 9.31
C ASP A 141 17.61 -6.34 8.47
N LEU A 142 18.51 -6.34 7.47
CA LEU A 142 18.75 -7.52 6.63
C LEU A 142 19.33 -8.68 7.46
N LYS A 143 20.36 -8.40 8.27
CA LYS A 143 20.99 -9.40 9.15
C LYS A 143 20.00 -9.98 10.15
N ASP A 144 19.19 -9.14 10.79
CA ASP A 144 18.20 -9.57 11.77
C ASP A 144 17.13 -10.45 11.12
N LYS A 145 16.70 -10.10 9.90
CA LYS A 145 15.75 -10.90 9.12
C LYS A 145 16.33 -12.25 8.71
N GLU A 146 17.57 -12.29 8.23
CA GLU A 146 18.27 -13.53 7.89
C GLU A 146 18.41 -14.43 9.13
N TRP A 147 18.87 -13.87 10.24
CA TRP A 147 18.99 -14.58 11.51
C TRP A 147 17.65 -15.14 12.01
N ALA A 148 16.56 -14.37 11.90
CA ALA A 148 15.23 -14.85 12.28
C ALA A 148 14.78 -16.06 11.45
N VAL A 149 15.07 -16.07 10.15
CA VAL A 149 14.74 -17.20 9.25
C VAL A 149 15.56 -18.43 9.63
N ASP A 150 16.86 -18.28 9.88
CA ASP A 150 17.73 -19.40 10.25
C ASP A 150 17.37 -19.97 11.62
N LYS A 151 17.09 -19.12 12.61
CA LYS A 151 16.57 -19.53 13.93
C LYS A 151 15.29 -20.36 13.80
N ALA A 152 14.34 -19.91 12.97
CA ALA A 152 13.10 -20.63 12.72
C ALA A 152 13.34 -21.99 12.03
N ARG A 153 14.35 -22.08 11.15
CA ARG A 153 14.76 -23.33 10.51
C ARG A 153 15.35 -24.30 11.54
N ILE A 154 16.28 -23.85 12.39
CA ILE A 154 16.90 -24.67 13.44
C ILE A 154 15.84 -25.23 14.40
N MET A 155 14.91 -24.39 14.88
CA MET A 155 13.83 -24.82 15.77
C MET A 155 12.92 -25.89 15.16
N LYS A 156 12.63 -25.81 13.86
CA LYS A 156 11.83 -26.82 13.16
C LYS A 156 12.56 -28.15 12.98
N HIS A 157 13.88 -28.13 12.76
CA HIS A 157 14.67 -29.35 12.63
C HIS A 157 14.94 -30.04 13.97
N ALA A 158 15.03 -29.29 15.07
CA ALA A 158 15.23 -29.86 16.41
C ALA A 158 13.99 -30.60 16.97
N GLY A 159 12.79 -30.28 16.47
CA GLY A 159 11.53 -30.92 16.89
C GLY A 159 11.14 -32.16 16.07
N ARG A 160 12.05 -32.68 15.23
CA ARG A 160 11.83 -33.84 14.36
C ARG A 160 12.84 -34.92 14.69
#